data_AF-A0A1U7HNE8-F1
#
_entry.id   AF-A0A1U7HNE8-F1
#
_cell.length_a   1.000
_cell.length_b   1.000
_cell.length_c   1.000
_cell.angle_alpha   90.00
_cell.angle_beta   90.00
_cell.angle_gamma   90.00
#
_symmetry.space_group_name_H-M   'P 1'
#
loop_
_entity.id
_entity.type
_entity.pdbx_description
1 polymer ?
#
loop_
_entity_poly.entity_id
_entity_poly.type
_entity_poly.pdbx_seq_one_letter_code
_entity_poly.pdbx_strand_id
1 'polypeptide(L)'
;MNAQQPSIQFLTLEESAKVDAALLSSSEKFLTRLTISSWKLLKHIAQDYNVAVEDLTTQQIIDWFEKDGKVRREQGNESAYLKW
;
A
#
# COMPACT_ATOMS: atom_id res chain seq x y z
N MET A 1 23.27 13.70 9.01
CA MET A 1 22.45 13.67 7.78
C MET A 1 21.49 12.51 7.93
N ASN A 2 20.22 12.77 8.27
CA ASN A 2 19.22 11.71 8.40
C ASN A 2 18.82 11.27 6.98
N ALA A 3 19.29 10.10 6.55
CA ALA A 3 18.73 9.46 5.38
C ALA A 3 17.29 9.08 5.72
N GLN A 4 16.33 9.85 5.23
CA GLN A 4 14.93 9.43 5.19
C GLN A 4 14.92 8.15 4.37
N GLN A 5 14.74 7.01 5.04
CA GLN A 5 14.54 5.72 4.39
C GLN A 5 13.36 5.87 3.43
N PRO A 6 13.40 5.28 2.23
CA PRO A 6 12.28 5.35 1.30
C PRO A 6 11.08 4.67 1.96
N SER A 7 10.17 5.49 2.49
CA SER A 7 8.82 5.06 2.80
C SER A 7 8.27 4.44 1.51
N ILE A 8 7.53 3.35 1.63
CA ILE A 8 6.99 2.67 0.45
C ILE A 8 6.16 3.68 -0.33
N GLN A 9 6.71 4.06 -1.48
CA GLN A 9 6.04 4.98 -2.37
C GLN A 9 5.09 4.15 -3.21
N PHE A 10 3.86 3.97 -2.70
CA PHE A 10 2.84 3.18 -3.40
C PHE A 10 2.50 3.77 -4.77
N LEU A 11 2.52 5.11 -4.89
CA LEU A 11 2.42 5.78 -6.18
C LEU A 11 3.81 6.08 -6.74
N THR A 12 4.04 5.62 -7.96
CA THR A 12 5.15 6.10 -8.79
C THR A 12 4.98 7.58 -9.14
N LEU A 13 6.08 8.23 -9.52
CA LEU A 13 6.03 9.62 -10.01
C LEU A 13 5.09 9.77 -11.21
N GLU A 14 5.08 8.77 -12.10
CA GLU A 14 4.19 8.75 -13.26
C GLU A 14 2.71 8.70 -12.86
N GLU A 15 2.34 7.84 -11.90
CA GLU A 15 0.97 7.77 -11.40
C GLU A 15 0.56 9.04 -10.67
N SER A 16 1.45 9.64 -9.88
CA SER A 16 1.16 10.94 -9.27
C SER A 16 0.91 12.00 -10.33
N ALA A 17 1.73 12.06 -11.37
CA ALA A 17 1.55 13.00 -12.48
C ALA A 17 0.21 12.81 -13.20
N LYS A 18 -0.23 11.55 -13.40
CA LYS A 18 -1.56 11.24 -13.96
C LYS A 18 -2.70 11.76 -13.07
N VAL A 19 -2.59 11.60 -11.75
CA VAL A 19 -3.58 12.14 -10.79
C VAL A 19 -3.57 13.67 -10.80
N ASP A 20 -2.38 14.29 -10.87
CA ASP A 20 -2.24 15.75 -10.87
C ASP A 20 -2.80 16.38 -12.14
N ALA A 21 -2.63 15.73 -13.29
CA ALA A 21 -3.18 16.17 -14.59
C ALA A 21 -4.69 15.97 -14.72
N ALA A 22 -5.31 15.15 -13.86
CA ALA A 22 -6.75 14.91 -13.91
C ALA A 22 -7.54 16.16 -13.48
N LEU A 23 -8.69 16.37 -14.11
CA LEU A 23 -9.63 17.46 -13.78
C LEU A 23 -10.46 17.09 -12.54
N LEU A 24 -9.75 16.93 -11.41
CA LEU A 24 -10.28 16.55 -10.11
C LEU A 24 -10.03 17.68 -9.11
N SER A 25 -10.95 17.84 -8.15
CA SER A 25 -10.72 18.66 -6.96
C SER A 25 -9.59 18.07 -6.09
N SER A 26 -9.06 18.87 -5.17
CA SER A 26 -7.99 18.42 -4.26
C SER A 26 -8.39 17.18 -3.45
N SER A 27 -9.63 17.12 -2.97
CA SER A 27 -10.16 15.99 -2.21
C SER A 27 -10.25 14.71 -3.06
N GLU A 28 -10.69 14.84 -4.31
CA GLU A 28 -10.76 13.71 -5.24
C GLU A 28 -9.37 13.22 -5.65
N LYS A 29 -8.40 14.12 -5.84
CA LYS A 29 -7.00 13.73 -6.08
C LYS A 29 -6.44 12.94 -4.90
N PHE A 30 -6.67 13.40 -3.68
CA PHE A 30 -6.26 12.67 -2.48
C PHE A 30 -6.88 11.27 -2.44
N LEU A 31 -8.19 11.17 -2.61
CA LEU A 31 -8.90 9.88 -2.61
C LEU A 31 -8.40 8.97 -3.73
N THR A 32 -8.14 9.50 -4.92
CA THR A 32 -7.59 8.74 -6.05
C THR A 32 -6.22 8.15 -5.71
N ARG A 33 -5.32 8.93 -5.08
CA ARG A 33 -4.02 8.41 -4.63
C ARG A 33 -4.17 7.31 -3.58
N LEU A 34 -5.11 7.49 -2.64
CA LEU A 34 -5.41 6.46 -1.64
C LEU A 34 -5.91 5.17 -2.31
N THR A 35 -6.88 5.28 -3.22
CA THR A 35 -7.45 4.12 -3.94
C THR A 35 -6.40 3.37 -4.75
N ILE A 36 -5.53 4.07 -5.50
CA ILE A 36 -4.44 3.42 -6.26
C ILE A 36 -3.47 2.70 -5.31
N SER A 37 -3.12 3.33 -4.19
CA SER A 37 -2.25 2.72 -3.18
C SER A 37 -2.86 1.46 -2.58
N SER A 38 -4.14 1.53 -2.19
CA SER A 38 -4.88 0.39 -1.66
C SER A 38 -5.00 -0.73 -2.69
N TRP A 39 -5.27 -0.43 -3.96
CA TRP A 39 -5.35 -1.43 -5.01
C TRP A 39 -4.03 -2.20 -5.19
N LYS A 40 -2.89 -1.50 -5.20
CA LYS A 40 -1.58 -2.17 -5.27
C LYS A 40 -1.29 -3.05 -4.07
N LEU A 41 -1.64 -2.58 -2.87
CA LEU A 41 -1.51 -3.39 -1.67
C LEU A 41 -2.39 -4.64 -1.74
N LEU A 42 -3.65 -4.52 -2.16
CA LEU A 42 -4.54 -5.67 -2.36
C LEU A 42 -3.97 -6.67 -3.36
N LYS A 43 -3.36 -6.21 -4.46
CA LYS A 43 -2.64 -7.10 -5.40
C LYS A 43 -1.51 -7.87 -4.73
N HIS A 44 -0.73 -7.21 -3.88
CA HIS A 44 0.34 -7.87 -3.14
C HIS A 44 -0.19 -8.90 -2.14
N ILE A 45 -1.24 -8.55 -1.36
CA ILE A 45 -1.89 -9.48 -0.42
C ILE A 45 -2.45 -10.70 -1.16
N ALA A 46 -3.09 -10.51 -2.32
CA ALA A 46 -3.64 -11.59 -3.13
C ALA A 46 -2.55 -12.57 -3.59
N GLN A 47 -1.38 -12.04 -3.97
CA GLN A 47 -0.22 -12.86 -4.32
C GLN A 47 0.29 -13.69 -3.14
N ASP A 48 0.37 -13.10 -1.94
CA ASP A 48 0.79 -13.82 -0.72
C ASP A 48 -0.13 -14.99 -0.37
N TYR A 49 -1.44 -14.85 -0.60
CA TYR A 49 -2.43 -15.92 -0.41
C TYR A 49 -2.61 -16.82 -1.63
N ASN A 50 -1.95 -16.52 -2.75
CA ASN A 50 -2.10 -17.22 -4.03
C ASN A 50 -3.58 -17.33 -4.49
N VAL A 51 -4.30 -16.22 -4.38
CA VAL A 51 -5.70 -16.08 -4.84
C VAL A 51 -5.81 -14.94 -5.86
N ALA A 52 -6.91 -14.89 -6.62
CA ALA A 52 -7.23 -13.70 -7.40
C ALA A 52 -7.57 -12.53 -6.45
N VAL A 53 -7.39 -11.30 -6.91
CA VAL A 53 -7.66 -10.11 -6.07
C VAL A 53 -9.14 -10.00 -5.74
N GLU A 54 -9.98 -10.46 -6.66
CA GLU A 54 -11.43 -10.52 -6.55
C GLU A 54 -11.89 -11.55 -5.51
N ASP A 55 -11.06 -12.54 -5.22
CA ASP A 55 -11.34 -13.62 -4.26
C ASP A 55 -10.80 -13.30 -2.85
N LEU A 56 -10.10 -12.17 -2.67
CA LEU A 56 -9.62 -11.76 -1.35
C LEU A 56 -10.79 -11.52 -0.40
N THR A 57 -10.75 -12.20 0.73
CA THR A 57 -11.73 -12.00 1.80
C THR A 57 -11.29 -10.90 2.77
N THR A 58 -12.26 -10.29 3.45
CA THR A 58 -11.98 -9.33 4.53
C THR A 58 -11.08 -9.93 5.61
N GLN A 59 -11.28 -11.21 5.96
CA GLN A 59 -10.47 -11.88 6.98
C GLN A 59 -9.02 -12.02 6.53
N GLN A 60 -8.75 -12.44 5.30
CA GLN A 60 -7.37 -12.53 4.77
C GLN A 60 -6.66 -11.17 4.77
N ILE A 61 -7.38 -10.09 4.46
CA ILE A 61 -6.81 -8.74 4.54
C ILE A 61 -6.43 -8.43 5.99
N ILE A 62 -7.33 -8.65 6.95
CA ILE A 62 -7.07 -8.43 8.39
C ILE A 62 -5.85 -9.25 8.84
N ASP A 63 -5.86 -10.55 8.57
CA ASP A 63 -4.80 -11.49 8.96
C ASP A 63 -3.44 -11.06 8.40
N TRP A 64 -3.41 -10.58 7.16
CA TRP A 64 -2.19 -10.07 6.53
C TRP A 64 -1.65 -8.84 7.25
N PHE A 65 -2.51 -7.87 7.59
CA PHE A 65 -2.11 -6.68 8.34
C PHE A 65 -1.62 -7.03 9.75
N GLU A 66 -2.24 -8.01 10.41
CA GLU A 66 -1.77 -8.51 11.70
C GLU A 66 -0.40 -9.17 11.60
N LYS A 67 -0.19 -10.00 10.57
CA LYS A 67 1.09 -10.66 10.28
C LYS A 67 2.19 -9.64 10.01
N ASP A 68 1.95 -8.68 9.11
CA ASP A 68 2.90 -7.62 8.80
C ASP A 68 3.21 -6.76 10.03
N GLY A 69 2.18 -6.39 10.79
CA GLY A 69 2.33 -5.65 12.04
C GLY A 69 3.12 -6.42 13.11
N LYS A 70 2.97 -7.74 13.17
CA LYS A 70 3.76 -8.60 14.05
C LYS A 70 5.23 -8.62 13.61
N VAL A 71 5.51 -8.79 12.33
CA VAL A 71 6.88 -8.71 11.77
C VAL A 71 7.52 -7.37 12.13
N ARG A 72 6.80 -6.26 11.97
CA ARG A 72 7.31 -4.92 12.35
C ARG A 72 7.67 -4.83 13.83
N ARG A 73 6.82 -5.35 14.72
CA ARG A 73 7.05 -5.31 16.17
C ARG A 73 8.22 -6.19 16.61
N GLU A 74 8.38 -7.36 16.00
CA GLU A 74 9.36 -8.37 16.42
C GLU A 74 10.72 -8.23 15.72
N GLN A 75 10.72 -7.81 14.45
CA GLN A 75 11.89 -7.83 13.57
C GLN A 75 12.27 -6.42 13.08
N GLY A 76 11.54 -5.39 13.52
CA GLY A 76 11.77 -4.00 13.15
C GLY A 76 11.09 -3.57 11.85
N ASN A 77 11.04 -2.26 11.63
CA ASN A 77 10.32 -1.62 10.53
C ASN A 77 10.78 -2.06 9.13
N GLU A 78 12.08 -2.32 8.96
CA GLU A 78 12.63 -2.72 7.66
C GLU A 78 12.24 -4.13 7.21
N SER A 79 11.85 -4.98 8.17
CA SER A 79 11.48 -6.37 7.92
C SER A 79 10.01 -6.51 7.50
N ALA A 80 9.18 -5.52 7.83
CA ALA A 80 7.78 -5.49 7.43
C ALA A 80 7.65 -5.04 5.98
N TYR A 81 6.62 -5.54 5.30
CA TYR A 81 6.24 -5.02 4.00
C TYR A 81 5.82 -3.57 4.11
N LEU A 82 5.12 -3.18 5.19
CA LEU A 82 4.72 -1.80 5.46
C LEU A 82 5.70 -1.12 6.42
N LYS A 83 6.42 -0.11 5.91
CA LYS A 83 7.58 0.57 6.52
C LYS A 83 7.27 1.91 7.22
N TRP A 84 6.06 2.10 7.74
CA TRP A 84 5.68 3.36 8.39
C TRP A 84 5.85 3.34 9.91
#